data_AF-A0A848LI94-F1
#
_entry.id   AF-A0A848LI94-F1
#
_cell.length_a   1.000
_cell.length_b   1.000
_cell.length_c   1.000
_cell.angle_alpha   90.00
_cell.angle_beta   90.00
_cell.angle_gamma   90.00
#
_symmetry.space_group_name_H-M   'P 1'
#
loop_
_entity.id
_entity.type
_entity.pdbx_description
1 polymer ?
#
loop_
_entity_poly.entity_id
_entity_poly.type
_entity_poly.pdbx_seq_one_letter_code
_entity_poly.pdbx_strand_id
1 'polypeptide(L)'
;MLGHVFERYRELEGRTQEELAKELGCTPDVLHWLSLCRRPEGQDFDEQASAIAKRFAVDLVSLVQVLRHVEVMETLSRQVGNGDTLEEQPMQSAARDRTRDSENNS
;
A
#
# COMPACT_ATOMS: atom_id res chain seq x y z
N MET A 1 7.52 7.21 -9.05
CA MET A 1 7.95 8.58 -8.66
C MET A 1 7.42 8.87 -7.28
N LEU A 2 8.05 9.79 -6.51
CA LEU A 2 7.55 10.15 -5.18
C LEU A 2 6.15 10.79 -5.22
N GLY A 3 5.80 11.51 -6.29
CA GLY A 3 4.45 12.08 -6.43
C GLY A 3 3.33 11.04 -6.30
N HIS A 4 3.48 9.88 -6.95
CA HIS A 4 2.53 8.77 -6.81
C HIS A 4 2.48 8.24 -5.37
N VAL A 5 3.62 8.18 -4.67
CA VAL A 5 3.65 7.72 -3.27
C VAL A 5 2.89 8.71 -2.38
N PHE A 6 3.12 10.00 -2.54
CA PHE A 6 2.46 11.04 -1.75
C PHE A 6 0.97 11.12 -2.01
N GLU A 7 0.54 11.01 -3.27
CA GLU A 7 -0.87 10.90 -3.64
C GLU A 7 -1.49 9.67 -2.98
N ARG A 8 -0.86 8.50 -3.10
CA ARG A 8 -1.37 7.27 -2.52
C ARG A 8 -1.46 7.33 -1.00
N TYR A 9 -0.44 7.87 -0.34
CA TYR A 9 -0.44 8.06 1.11
C TYR A 9 -1.60 8.96 1.56
N ARG A 10 -1.82 10.08 0.85
CA ARG A 10 -2.93 10.99 1.14
C ARG A 10 -4.29 10.34 0.97
N GLU A 11 -4.47 9.52 -0.05
CA GLU A 11 -5.71 8.76 -0.23
C GLU A 11 -5.95 7.75 0.89
N LEU A 12 -4.89 7.02 1.29
CA LEU A 12 -4.97 6.00 2.34
C LEU A 12 -5.29 6.62 3.71
N GLU A 13 -4.68 7.75 4.02
CA GLU A 13 -4.78 8.42 5.33
C GLU A 13 -5.82 9.55 5.36
N GLY A 14 -6.49 9.84 4.25
CA GLY A 14 -7.47 10.93 4.14
C GLY A 14 -6.86 12.32 4.37
N ARG A 15 -5.63 12.55 3.90
CA ARG A 15 -4.84 13.77 4.16
C ARG A 15 -4.85 14.77 3.00
N THR A 16 -4.82 16.05 3.34
CA THR A 16 -4.57 17.11 2.35
C THR A 16 -3.09 17.23 2.00
N GLN A 17 -2.77 18.02 0.97
CA GLN A 17 -1.39 18.28 0.58
C GLN A 17 -0.65 19.08 1.67
N GLU A 18 -1.33 20.01 2.31
CA GLU A 18 -0.80 20.87 3.37
C GLU A 18 -0.49 20.06 4.63
N GLU A 19 -1.34 19.10 4.97
CA GLU A 19 -1.11 18.20 6.10
C GLU A 19 0.10 17.31 5.88
N LEU A 20 0.24 16.74 4.67
CA LEU A 20 1.42 15.94 4.32
C LEU A 20 2.70 16.78 4.31
N ALA A 21 2.64 18.00 3.77
CA ALA A 21 3.80 18.91 3.79
C ALA A 21 4.25 19.20 5.23
N LYS A 22 3.28 19.48 6.12
CA LYS A 22 3.54 19.71 7.54
C LYS A 22 4.15 18.48 8.22
N GLU A 23 3.66 17.28 7.92
CA GLU A 23 4.17 16.02 8.45
C GLU A 23 5.63 15.75 8.02
N LEU A 24 5.96 16.07 6.77
CA LEU A 24 7.32 15.98 6.24
C LEU A 24 8.21 17.15 6.68
N GLY A 25 7.69 18.09 7.47
CA GLY A 25 8.43 19.26 7.95
C GLY A 25 8.77 20.26 6.85
N CYS A 26 7.97 20.34 5.79
CA CYS A 26 8.23 21.16 4.61
C CYS A 26 7.04 22.02 4.19
N THR A 27 7.23 22.85 3.16
CA THR A 27 6.15 23.65 2.57
C THR A 27 5.48 22.91 1.41
N PRO A 28 4.25 23.27 1.01
CA PRO A 28 3.59 22.69 -0.16
C PRO A 28 4.42 22.81 -1.46
N ASP A 29 5.18 23.88 -1.61
CA ASP A 29 6.09 24.06 -2.75
C ASP A 29 7.26 23.07 -2.71
N VAL A 30 7.87 22.87 -1.54
CA VAL A 30 8.93 21.85 -1.38
C VAL A 30 8.38 20.45 -1.61
N LEU A 31 7.16 20.17 -1.14
CA LEU A 31 6.46 18.91 -1.41
C LEU A 31 6.22 18.71 -2.92
N HIS A 32 5.88 19.76 -3.66
CA HIS A 32 5.76 19.70 -5.11
C HIS A 32 7.09 19.33 -5.77
N TRP A 33 8.22 19.93 -5.37
CA TRP A 33 9.53 19.55 -5.89
C TRP A 33 9.95 18.12 -5.52
N LEU A 34 9.66 17.68 -4.30
CA LEU A 34 9.87 16.31 -3.86
C LEU A 34 9.09 15.31 -4.72
N SER A 35 7.87 15.65 -5.14
CA SER A 35 7.03 14.78 -5.96
C SER A 35 7.70 14.39 -7.30
N LEU A 36 8.61 15.23 -7.79
CA LEU A 36 9.38 15.03 -9.01
C LEU A 36 10.60 14.10 -8.81
N CYS A 37 10.95 13.75 -7.59
CA CYS A 37 12.07 12.85 -7.33
C CYS A 37 11.69 11.39 -7.63
N ARG A 38 12.72 10.61 -7.99
CA ARG A 38 12.58 9.15 -8.08
C ARG A 38 12.28 8.59 -6.68
N ARG A 39 11.44 7.55 -6.63
CA ARG A 39 11.15 6.82 -5.38
C ARG A 39 12.42 6.06 -4.95
N PRO A 40 12.87 6.18 -3.68
CA PRO A 40 13.93 5.33 -3.15
C PRO A 40 13.56 3.85 -3.19
N GLU A 41 14.50 2.98 -3.58
CA GLU A 41 14.27 1.54 -3.73
C GLU A 41 15.56 0.70 -3.64
N GLY A 42 15.39 -0.61 -3.42
CA GLY A 42 16.50 -1.57 -3.46
C GLY A 42 17.43 -1.51 -2.24
N GLN A 43 18.69 -1.93 -2.45
CA GLN A 43 19.71 -2.01 -1.39
C GLN A 43 20.15 -0.62 -0.91
N ASP A 44 20.06 0.40 -1.78
CA ASP A 44 20.50 1.76 -1.49
C ASP A 44 19.36 2.66 -0.97
N PHE A 45 18.23 2.07 -0.55
CA PHE A 45 17.04 2.81 -0.11
C PHE A 45 17.38 3.88 0.94
N ASP A 46 18.17 3.51 1.95
CA ASP A 46 18.52 4.41 3.06
C ASP A 46 19.37 5.60 2.59
N GLU A 47 20.33 5.35 1.70
CA GLU A 47 21.19 6.39 1.13
C GLU A 47 20.38 7.34 0.24
N GLN A 48 19.52 6.79 -0.61
CA GLN A 48 18.65 7.56 -1.51
C GLN A 48 17.66 8.42 -0.71
N ALA A 49 16.99 7.86 0.30
CA ALA A 49 16.07 8.59 1.17
C ALA A 49 16.80 9.70 1.95
N SER A 50 17.98 9.40 2.50
CA SER A 50 18.83 10.37 3.21
C SER A 50 19.27 11.53 2.30
N ALA A 51 19.66 11.23 1.07
CA ALA A 51 20.07 12.24 0.09
C ALA A 51 18.92 13.20 -0.27
N ILE A 52 17.72 12.67 -0.45
CA ILE A 52 16.52 13.46 -0.71
C ILE A 52 16.17 14.31 0.50
N ALA A 53 16.12 13.72 1.70
CA ALA A 53 15.81 14.43 2.93
C ALA A 53 16.76 15.62 3.18
N LYS A 54 18.06 15.41 3.00
CA LYS A 54 19.08 16.46 3.11
C LYS A 54 18.91 17.54 2.05
N ARG A 55 18.67 17.16 0.79
CA ARG A 55 18.57 18.10 -0.34
C ARG A 55 17.39 19.07 -0.18
N PHE A 56 16.26 18.58 0.32
CA PHE A 56 15.03 19.36 0.45
C PHE A 56 14.75 19.83 1.88
N ALA A 57 15.67 19.56 2.81
CA ALA A 57 15.54 19.88 4.24
C ALA A 57 14.21 19.39 4.84
N VAL A 58 13.85 18.13 4.56
CA VAL A 58 12.65 17.48 5.10
C VAL A 58 13.01 16.45 6.15
N ASP A 59 12.03 16.10 6.98
CA ASP A 59 12.25 15.09 8.02
C ASP A 59 12.45 13.70 7.39
N LEU A 60 13.62 13.11 7.62
CA LEU A 60 13.98 11.81 7.08
C LEU A 60 13.10 10.69 7.63
N VAL A 61 12.75 10.76 8.92
CA VAL A 61 11.97 9.70 9.58
C VAL A 61 10.55 9.70 9.03
N SER A 62 9.91 10.87 8.95
CA SER A 62 8.59 11.04 8.32
C SER A 62 8.60 10.58 6.87
N LEU A 63 9.64 10.96 6.10
CA LEU A 63 9.75 10.54 4.69
C LEU A 63 9.82 9.01 4.55
N VAL A 64 10.63 8.35 5.37
CA VAL A 64 10.74 6.88 5.36
C VAL A 64 9.43 6.22 5.80
N GLN A 65 8.75 6.78 6.81
CA GLN A 65 7.46 6.27 7.28
C GLN A 65 6.39 6.30 6.17
N VAL A 66 6.27 7.44 5.47
CA VAL A 66 5.36 7.58 4.32
C VAL A 66 5.69 6.55 3.23
N LEU A 67 6.97 6.39 2.88
CA LEU A 67 7.41 5.45 1.85
C LEU A 67 7.07 4.00 2.22
N ARG A 68 7.36 3.59 3.46
CA ARG A 68 7.11 2.23 3.95
C ARG A 68 5.62 1.95 4.11
N HIS A 69 4.85 2.93 4.57
CA HIS A 69 3.40 2.80 4.71
C HIS A 69 2.77 2.43 3.36
N VAL A 70 3.08 3.19 2.30
CA VAL A 70 2.56 2.92 0.96
C VAL A 70 3.05 1.57 0.43
N GLU A 71 4.32 1.22 0.64
CA GLU A 71 4.86 -0.09 0.22
C GLU A 71 4.12 -1.27 0.86
N VAL A 72 3.83 -1.20 2.16
CA VAL A 72 3.11 -2.25 2.89
C VAL A 72 1.66 -2.33 2.39
N MET A 73 0.98 -1.19 2.22
CA MET A 73 -0.41 -1.17 1.72
C MET A 73 -0.52 -1.66 0.28
N GLU A 74 0.41 -1.30 -0.61
CA GLU A 74 0.46 -1.82 -1.98
C GLU A 74 0.72 -3.33 -2.01
N THR A 75 1.58 -3.82 -1.12
CA THR A 75 1.89 -5.26 -1.01
C THR A 75 0.68 -6.05 -0.51
N LEU A 76 -0.01 -5.55 0.52
CA LEU A 76 -1.23 -6.15 1.03
C LEU A 76 -2.34 -6.17 -0.04
N SER A 77 -2.54 -5.05 -0.73
CA SER A 77 -3.56 -4.95 -1.79
C SER A 77 -3.32 -5.95 -2.93
N ARG A 78 -2.05 -6.18 -3.32
CA ARG A 78 -1.69 -7.19 -4.33
C ARG A 78 -1.99 -8.62 -3.88
N GLN A 79 -1.81 -8.94 -2.59
CA GLN A 79 -2.13 -10.26 -2.06
C GLN A 79 -3.63 -10.53 -2.04
N VAL A 80 -4.45 -9.52 -1.72
CA VAL A 80 -5.92 -9.65 -1.73
C VAL A 80 -6.47 -9.74 -3.15
N GLY A 81 -5.90 -9.00 -4.12
CA GLY A 81 -6.31 -9.05 -5.53
C GLY A 81 -5.90 -10.32 -6.27
N ASN A 82 -4.82 -10.99 -5.84
CA ASN A 82 -4.38 -12.27 -6.41
C ASN A 82 -5.04 -13.50 -5.74
N GLY A 83 -6.06 -13.27 -4.91
CA GLY A 83 -6.83 -14.33 -4.26
C GLY A 83 -7.90 -14.98 -5.15
N ASP A 84 -8.06 -14.59 -6.43
CA ASP A 84 -9.19 -15.12 -7.23
C ASP A 84 -9.02 -15.17 -8.77
N THR A 85 -7.80 -15.19 -9.32
CA THR A 85 -7.62 -15.53 -10.75
C THR A 85 -6.25 -16.13 -11.00
N LEU A 86 -6.13 -17.45 -10.83
CA LEU A 86 -5.34 -18.38 -11.66
C LEU A 86 -5.52 -19.79 -11.07
N GLU A 87 -6.74 -20.29 -11.15
CA GLU A 87 -7.05 -21.70 -11.41
C GLU A 87 -8.56 -21.74 -11.63
N GLU A 88 -8.98 -21.99 -12.87
CA GLU A 88 -10.27 -22.60 -13.14
C GLU A 88 -10.29 -23.97 -12.44
N GLN A 89 -10.51 -24.01 -11.13
CA GLN A 89 -10.98 -25.22 -10.49
C GLN A 89 -12.46 -25.32 -10.87
N PRO A 90 -12.86 -26.35 -11.64
CA PRO A 90 -14.26 -26.54 -11.96
C PRO A 90 -15.03 -26.62 -10.65
N MET A 91 -16.08 -25.80 -10.54
CA MET A 91 -17.10 -25.89 -9.51
C MET A 91 -17.53 -27.35 -9.36
N GLN A 92 -16.95 -28.08 -8.42
CA GLN A 92 -17.46 -29.38 -8.01
C GLN A 92 -18.45 -29.13 -6.89
N SER A 93 -19.69 -28.86 -7.30
CA SER A 93 -20.87 -28.94 -6.45
C SER A 93 -21.06 -30.38 -5.98
N ALA A 94 -20.37 -30.76 -4.90
CA ALA A 94 -20.69 -31.98 -4.19
C ALA A 94 -21.84 -31.69 -3.22
N ALA A 95 -23.07 -31.97 -3.67
CA ALA A 95 -24.21 -32.14 -2.77
C ALA A 95 -23.91 -33.34 -1.86
N ARG A 96 -23.32 -33.09 -0.69
CA ARG A 96 -23.20 -34.08 0.38
C ARG A 96 -24.54 -34.18 1.10
N ASP A 97 -25.49 -34.85 0.47
CA ASP A 97 -26.69 -35.32 1.16
C ASP A 97 -26.28 -36.46 2.09
N ARG A 98 -26.17 -36.13 3.38
CA ARG A 98 -25.95 -37.10 4.46
C ARG A 98 -27.33 -37.47 5.00
N THR A 99 -27.78 -38.68 4.66
CA THR A 99 -28.59 -39.61 5.47
C THR A 99 -29.58 -39.01 6.47
N ARG A 100 -30.87 -39.15 6.18
CA ARG A 100 -31.88 -39.45 7.20
C ARG A 100 -32.55 -40.78 6.86
N ASP A 101 -31.93 -41.85 7.34
CA ASP A 101 -32.67 -43.06 7.68
C ASP A 101 -33.37 -42.77 9.01
N SER A 102 -34.68 -42.60 8.96
CA SER A 102 -35.56 -42.58 10.13
C SER A 102 -36.96 -43.01 9.70
N GLU A 103 -37.32 -44.20 10.18
CA GLU A 103 -38.64 -44.58 10.68
C GLU A 103 -39.65 -45.23 9.71
N ASN A 104 -39.56 -46.58 9.66
CA ASN A 104 -40.59 -47.49 10.16
C ASN A 104 -42.02 -46.92 10.29
N ASN A 105 -42.94 -47.25 9.36
CA ASN A 105 -44.24 -47.87 9.70
C ASN A 105 -45.04 -48.32 8.45
N SER A 106 -45.65 -49.52 8.56
CA SER A 106 -46.73 -50.17 7.77
C SER A 106 -46.31 -51.30 6.85
#